data_AF-A0A3N4AYR2-F1
#
_entry.id   AF-A0A3N4AYR2-F1
#
_cell.length_a   1.000
_cell.length_b   1.000
_cell.length_c   1.000
_cell.angle_alpha   90.00
_cell.angle_beta   90.00
_cell.angle_gamma   90.00
#
_symmetry.space_group_name_H-M   'P 1'
#
loop_
_entity.id
_entity.type
_entity.pdbx_description
1 polymer ?
#
loop_
_entity_poly.entity_id
_entity_poly.type
_entity_poly.pdbx_seq_one_letter_code
_entity_poly.pdbx_strand_id
1 'polypeptide(L)'
;MSIKTEGVHAGEFLLSEANGSRSRANIVVAAGAGIVLAGTLLAAITAANAMVPTADGGNTGNGTIGSIAITSDAVSGNYLLTITEAAAAGGTFDVTGPGGAVIGSGEVGEAFEMAGLGFTLAAGSTDFAEGTASLWP
;
A
#
# COMPACT_ATOMS: atom_id res chain seq x y z
N MET A 1 36.19 19.92 17.92
CA MET A 1 35.49 20.83 16.98
C MET A 1 34.31 20.08 16.41
N SER A 2 33.09 20.51 16.67
CA SER A 2 31.88 19.88 16.09
C SER A 2 31.51 20.67 14.84
N ILE A 3 31.46 19.97 13.70
CA ILE A 3 30.91 20.50 12.46
C ILE A 3 29.38 20.43 12.56
N LYS A 4 28.73 21.54 12.21
CA LYS A 4 27.28 21.63 12.02
C LYS A 4 27.00 21.61 10.52
N THR A 5 26.12 20.72 10.10
CA THR A 5 25.70 20.58 8.71
C THR A 5 24.25 21.03 8.60
N GLU A 6 23.97 21.92 7.66
CA GLU A 6 22.61 22.35 7.32
C GLU A 6 22.27 21.83 5.91
N GLY A 7 21.06 21.31 5.75
CA GLY A 7 20.55 20.82 4.47
C GLY A 7 19.84 21.91 3.67
N VAL A 8 19.42 21.58 2.45
CA VAL A 8 18.66 22.49 1.58
C VAL A 8 17.22 22.60 2.08
N HIS A 9 16.73 23.84 2.25
CA HIS A 9 15.39 24.10 2.78
C HIS A 9 14.32 24.20 1.69
N ALA A 10 13.05 24.15 2.11
CA ALA A 10 11.92 24.29 1.20
C ALA A 10 11.98 25.63 0.43
N GLY A 11 12.05 25.54 -0.91
CA GLY A 11 12.05 26.71 -1.80
C GLY A 11 13.41 27.36 -2.04
N GLU A 12 14.51 26.90 -1.42
CA GLU A 12 15.85 27.47 -1.61
C GLU A 12 16.38 27.30 -3.05
N PHE A 13 15.85 26.30 -3.77
CA PHE A 13 16.12 26.08 -5.19
C PHE A 13 15.39 27.07 -6.13
N LEU A 14 14.54 27.94 -5.59
CA LEU A 14 13.80 28.93 -6.37
C LEU A 14 14.56 30.25 -6.42
N LEU A 15 15.11 30.60 -7.58
CA LEU A 15 15.76 31.90 -7.80
C LEU A 15 14.77 33.06 -7.78
N SER A 16 13.57 32.86 -8.33
CA SER A 16 12.48 33.83 -8.31
C SER A 16 11.14 33.16 -8.63
N GLU A 17 10.07 33.72 -8.07
CA GLU A 17 8.70 33.43 -8.47
C GLU A 17 8.25 34.56 -9.39
N ALA A 18 8.28 34.31 -10.70
CA ALA A 18 7.83 35.31 -11.67
C ALA A 18 6.32 35.54 -11.52
N ASN A 19 5.88 36.80 -11.61
CA ASN A 19 4.47 37.17 -11.61
C ASN A 19 3.77 36.53 -12.84
N GLY A 20 3.09 35.40 -12.62
CA GLY A 20 2.26 34.71 -13.62
C GLY A 20 2.87 33.49 -14.35
N SER A 21 4.21 33.36 -14.46
CA SER A 21 4.82 32.27 -15.27
C SER A 21 5.40 31.11 -14.45
N ARG A 22 5.38 31.18 -13.12
CA ARG A 22 5.77 30.08 -12.22
C ARG A 22 4.73 29.94 -11.12
N SER A 23 3.88 28.93 -11.22
CA SER A 23 2.86 28.62 -10.21
C SER A 23 3.35 27.54 -9.26
N ARG A 24 3.04 27.66 -7.97
CA ARG A 24 3.11 26.54 -7.03
C ARG A 24 1.81 25.75 -7.15
N ALA A 25 1.94 24.44 -7.24
CA ALA A 25 0.81 23.53 -7.13
C ALA A 25 1.16 22.48 -6.09
N ASN A 26 0.16 22.10 -5.30
CA ASN A 26 0.25 20.92 -4.46
C ASN A 26 0.01 19.70 -5.36
N ILE A 27 0.85 18.69 -5.20
CA ILE A 27 0.70 17.40 -5.84
C ILE A 27 0.76 16.32 -4.76
N VAL A 28 0.15 15.18 -5.05
CA VAL A 28 0.29 13.98 -4.23
C VAL A 28 1.54 13.24 -4.70
N VAL A 29 2.38 12.83 -3.76
CA VAL A 29 3.51 11.95 -4.01
C VAL A 29 3.11 10.56 -3.53
N ALA A 30 3.35 9.54 -4.35
CA ALA A 30 3.00 8.17 -4.01
C ALA A 30 3.68 7.72 -2.70
N ALA A 31 2.94 6.95 -1.90
CA ALA A 31 3.48 6.37 -0.67
C ALA A 31 4.71 5.49 -0.97
N GLY A 32 5.70 5.51 -0.08
CA GLY A 32 6.96 4.77 -0.25
C GLY A 32 8.05 5.49 -1.07
N ALA A 33 7.79 6.70 -1.60
CA ALA A 33 8.81 7.51 -2.29
C ALA A 33 9.97 7.99 -1.39
N GLY A 34 9.86 7.79 -0.07
CA GLY A 34 10.88 8.20 0.91
C GLY A 34 10.94 9.71 1.11
N ILE A 35 12.11 10.21 1.55
CA ILE A 35 12.35 11.64 1.78
C ILE A 35 12.68 12.30 0.44
N VAL A 36 11.76 13.12 -0.06
CA VAL A 36 11.98 13.95 -1.26
C VAL A 36 12.61 15.27 -0.84
N LEU A 37 13.88 15.47 -1.19
CA LEU A 37 14.60 16.71 -0.90
C LEU A 37 14.10 17.87 -1.77
N ALA A 38 14.23 19.09 -1.27
CA ALA A 38 13.88 20.28 -2.03
C ALA A 38 14.70 20.36 -3.34
N GLY A 39 14.03 20.69 -4.45
CA GLY A 39 14.65 20.76 -5.78
C GLY A 39 14.76 19.42 -6.52
N THR A 40 14.28 18.31 -5.94
CA THR A 40 14.22 17.01 -6.63
C THR A 40 13.30 17.08 -7.85
N LEU A 41 13.80 16.63 -9.01
CA LEU A 41 12.98 16.48 -10.21
C LEU A 41 12.00 15.32 -10.01
N LEU A 42 10.71 15.61 -10.21
CA LEU A 42 9.64 14.62 -10.15
C LEU A 42 9.15 14.28 -11.56
N ALA A 43 8.70 13.05 -11.73
CA ALA A 43 8.00 12.59 -12.92
C ALA A 43 6.56 12.21 -12.55
N ALA A 44 5.63 12.42 -13.48
CA ALA A 44 4.26 11.97 -13.29
C ALA A 44 4.19 10.44 -13.40
N ILE A 45 3.62 9.79 -12.38
CA ILE A 45 3.29 8.37 -12.44
C ILE A 45 1.96 8.27 -13.20
N THR A 46 1.99 7.69 -14.41
CA THR A 46 0.80 7.52 -15.27
C THR A 46 0.13 6.17 -15.10
N ALA A 47 0.79 5.21 -14.47
CA ALA A 47 0.20 3.93 -14.11
C ALA A 47 -0.61 4.06 -12.81
N ALA A 48 -1.84 3.55 -12.81
CA ALA A 48 -2.58 3.37 -11.57
C ALA A 48 -1.97 2.22 -10.77
N ASN A 49 -2.02 2.31 -9.44
CA ASN A 49 -1.73 1.16 -8.60
C ASN A 49 -2.76 0.06 -8.91
N ALA A 50 -2.27 -1.16 -9.07
CA ALA A 50 -3.09 -2.34 -9.33
C ALA A 50 -2.69 -3.44 -8.37
N MET A 51 -3.67 -4.19 -7.89
CA MET A 51 -3.50 -5.36 -7.02
C MET A 51 -3.81 -6.62 -7.84
N VAL A 52 -2.95 -7.64 -7.77
CA VAL A 52 -3.08 -8.88 -8.55
C VAL A 52 -3.19 -10.16 -7.70
N PRO A 53 -4.45 -10.56 -7.34
CA PRO A 53 -4.92 -11.92 -7.14
C PRO A 53 -4.02 -13.15 -7.00
N THR A 54 -3.08 -13.32 -6.06
CA THR A 54 -2.24 -14.56 -6.09
C THR A 54 -2.29 -15.40 -4.82
N ALA A 55 -3.04 -16.50 -4.85
CA ALA A 55 -3.02 -17.50 -3.79
C ALA A 55 -1.65 -18.21 -3.71
N ASP A 56 -1.14 -18.41 -2.49
CA ASP A 56 0.08 -19.20 -2.30
C ASP A 56 -0.18 -20.69 -2.59
N GLY A 57 0.86 -21.39 -3.06
CA GLY A 57 0.78 -22.80 -3.43
C GLY A 57 0.46 -23.73 -2.25
N GLY A 58 0.70 -23.29 -1.01
CA GLY A 58 0.34 -23.99 0.22
C GLY A 58 -1.00 -23.56 0.83
N ASN A 59 -1.76 -22.66 0.20
CA ASN A 59 -3.01 -22.16 0.78
C ASN A 59 -4.07 -23.27 0.86
N THR A 60 -4.67 -23.42 2.05
CA THR A 60 -5.84 -24.27 2.27
C THR A 60 -7.07 -23.37 2.21
N GLY A 61 -7.97 -23.64 1.26
CA GLY A 61 -9.14 -22.83 0.96
C GLY A 61 -9.18 -22.41 -0.51
N ASN A 62 -10.36 -22.04 -1.02
CA ASN A 62 -10.54 -21.61 -2.41
C ASN A 62 -11.21 -20.24 -2.51
N GLY A 63 -11.01 -19.42 -1.49
CA GLY A 63 -11.54 -18.08 -1.47
C GLY A 63 -10.92 -17.15 -2.52
N THR A 64 -11.64 -16.09 -2.85
CA THR A 64 -11.28 -15.14 -3.90
C THR A 64 -11.27 -13.72 -3.35
N ILE A 65 -10.34 -12.91 -3.85
CA ILE A 65 -10.34 -11.47 -3.60
C ILE A 65 -11.12 -10.78 -4.71
N GLY A 66 -12.16 -10.03 -4.32
CA GLY A 66 -13.00 -9.24 -5.21
C GLY A 66 -13.08 -7.78 -4.77
N SER A 67 -13.78 -6.97 -5.57
CA SER A 67 -14.02 -5.54 -5.29
C SER A 67 -12.76 -4.74 -4.96
N ILE A 68 -11.74 -4.86 -5.82
CA ILE A 68 -10.44 -4.24 -5.60
C ILE A 68 -10.50 -2.75 -5.93
N ALA A 69 -10.13 -1.91 -4.96
CA ALA A 69 -9.91 -0.48 -5.10
C ALA A 69 -8.57 -0.11 -4.48
N ILE A 70 -7.64 0.43 -5.26
CA ILE A 70 -6.30 0.83 -4.76
C ILE A 70 -6.09 2.32 -4.98
N THR A 71 -5.66 3.03 -3.95
CA THR A 71 -5.35 4.47 -4.01
C THR A 71 -3.85 4.72 -4.06
N SER A 72 -3.45 5.99 -4.25
CA SER A 72 -2.04 6.41 -4.19
C SER A 72 -1.39 6.30 -2.81
N ASP A 73 -2.19 6.03 -1.77
CA ASP A 73 -1.71 5.85 -0.39
C ASP A 73 -1.16 4.44 -0.15
N ALA A 74 -1.52 3.48 -1.03
CA ALA A 74 -0.94 2.14 -0.99
C ALA A 74 0.52 2.18 -1.48
N VAL A 75 1.41 1.64 -0.65
CA VAL A 75 2.82 1.47 -1.00
C VAL A 75 2.94 0.36 -2.05
N SER A 76 3.65 0.61 -3.15
CA SER A 76 3.86 -0.43 -4.16
C SER A 76 4.74 -1.56 -3.62
N GLY A 77 4.29 -2.79 -3.80
CA GLY A 77 5.01 -4.00 -3.44
C GLY A 77 4.08 -5.11 -2.96
N ASN A 78 4.71 -6.16 -2.46
CA ASN A 78 4.10 -7.39 -1.95
C ASN A 78 3.28 -7.14 -0.69
N TYR A 79 2.00 -7.51 -0.70
CA TYR A 79 1.16 -7.59 0.51
C TYR A 79 0.88 -9.05 0.82
N LEU A 80 1.06 -9.43 2.09
CA LEU A 80 0.83 -10.78 2.56
C LEU A 80 -0.44 -10.79 3.40
N LEU A 81 -1.42 -11.59 2.98
CA LEU A 81 -2.64 -11.85 3.76
C LEU A 81 -2.48 -13.18 4.50
N THR A 82 -2.69 -13.17 5.82
CA THR A 82 -2.53 -14.34 6.69
C THR A 82 -3.79 -14.55 7.52
N ILE A 83 -4.40 -15.74 7.42
CA ILE A 83 -5.56 -16.09 8.25
C ILE A 83 -5.11 -16.36 9.68
N THR A 84 -5.59 -15.57 10.63
CA THR A 84 -5.25 -15.68 12.06
C THR A 84 -6.24 -16.53 12.83
N GLU A 85 -7.50 -16.55 12.43
CA GLU A 85 -8.56 -17.36 13.02
C GLU A 85 -9.43 -17.96 11.92
N ALA A 86 -9.51 -19.29 11.87
CA ALA A 86 -10.33 -19.99 10.89
C ALA A 86 -11.77 -20.16 11.39
N ALA A 87 -12.75 -19.80 10.56
CA ALA A 87 -14.16 -20.06 10.81
C ALA A 87 -14.85 -20.58 9.54
N ALA A 88 -15.92 -21.36 9.72
CA ALA A 88 -16.70 -21.87 8.60
C ALA A 88 -17.34 -20.70 7.82
N ALA A 89 -17.09 -20.62 6.52
CA ALA A 89 -17.48 -19.52 5.65
C ALA A 89 -17.06 -18.12 6.14
N GLY A 90 -15.97 -18.03 6.92
CA GLY A 90 -15.52 -16.79 7.53
C GLY A 90 -14.07 -16.86 8.02
N GLY A 91 -13.76 -16.06 9.04
CA GLY A 91 -12.46 -16.03 9.70
C GLY A 91 -11.86 -14.64 9.75
N THR A 92 -10.83 -14.48 10.58
CA THR A 92 -10.08 -13.25 10.74
C THR A 92 -8.77 -13.36 9.98
N PHE A 93 -8.34 -12.28 9.34
CA PHE A 93 -7.08 -12.21 8.62
C PHE A 93 -6.30 -10.94 8.94
N ASP A 94 -4.98 -11.03 8.89
CA ASP A 94 -4.06 -9.90 8.97
C ASP A 94 -3.47 -9.59 7.59
N VAL A 95 -3.32 -8.31 7.30
CA VAL A 95 -2.66 -7.81 6.09
C VAL A 95 -1.30 -7.25 6.50
N THR A 96 -0.22 -7.89 6.06
CA THR A 96 1.15 -7.44 6.23
C THR A 96 1.62 -6.70 4.98
N GLY A 97 2.11 -5.49 5.16
CA GLY A 97 2.61 -4.64 4.08
C GLY A 97 3.98 -5.06 3.55
N PRO A 98 4.43 -4.42 2.45
CA PRO A 98 5.76 -4.66 1.87
C PRO A 98 6.91 -4.30 2.82
N GLY A 99 6.66 -3.48 3.84
CA GLY A 99 7.61 -3.19 4.91
C GLY A 99 7.73 -4.26 6.00
N GLY A 100 6.95 -5.35 5.92
CA GLY A 100 6.95 -6.44 6.90
C GLY A 100 6.13 -6.17 8.18
N ALA A 101 5.46 -5.02 8.28
CA ALA A 101 4.57 -4.70 9.38
C ALA A 101 3.11 -5.03 9.05
N VAL A 102 2.36 -5.50 10.05
CA VAL A 102 0.91 -5.66 9.94
C VAL A 102 0.27 -4.29 9.84
N ILE A 103 -0.46 -4.07 8.75
CA ILE A 103 -1.16 -2.81 8.44
C ILE A 103 -2.52 -2.78 9.13
N GLY A 104 -3.21 -3.91 9.17
CA GLY A 104 -4.51 -4.06 9.80
C GLY A 104 -5.03 -5.49 9.70
N SER A 105 -6.08 -5.75 10.46
CA SER A 105 -6.83 -6.99 10.47
C SER A 105 -8.21 -6.79 9.83
N GLY A 106 -8.75 -7.82 9.19
CA GLY A 106 -10.08 -7.83 8.58
C GLY A 106 -10.79 -9.16 8.77
N GLU A 107 -12.05 -9.22 8.35
CA GLU A 107 -12.89 -10.42 8.41
C GLU A 107 -13.25 -10.90 7.01
N VAL A 108 -13.21 -12.22 6.79
CA VAL A 108 -13.61 -12.84 5.53
C VAL A 108 -15.10 -12.57 5.30
N GLY A 109 -15.44 -12.07 4.12
CA GLY A 109 -16.80 -11.65 3.73
C GLY A 109 -17.06 -10.16 3.90
N GLU A 110 -16.23 -9.46 4.67
CA GLU A 110 -16.36 -8.03 4.92
C GLU A 110 -15.38 -7.20 4.07
N ALA A 111 -15.71 -5.93 3.86
CA ALA A 111 -14.83 -5.00 3.15
C ALA A 111 -13.65 -4.58 4.03
N PHE A 112 -12.43 -4.79 3.54
CA PHE A 112 -11.21 -4.29 4.14
C PHE A 112 -10.81 -2.98 3.46
N GLU A 113 -10.67 -1.90 4.23
CA GLU A 113 -10.32 -0.57 3.75
C GLU A 113 -9.26 0.05 4.66
N MET A 114 -7.97 -0.14 4.33
CA MET A 114 -6.87 0.41 5.12
C MET A 114 -5.61 0.64 4.29
N ALA A 115 -4.85 1.70 4.61
CA ALA A 115 -3.61 2.08 3.93
C ALA A 115 -3.72 2.16 2.40
N GLY A 116 -4.86 2.65 1.89
CA GLY A 116 -5.13 2.76 0.46
C GLY A 116 -5.47 1.45 -0.24
N LEU A 117 -5.67 0.36 0.50
CA LEU A 117 -6.17 -0.92 0.01
C LEU A 117 -7.66 -1.05 0.35
N GLY A 118 -8.47 -1.24 -0.69
CA GLY A 118 -9.87 -1.63 -0.62
C GLY A 118 -10.07 -2.98 -1.30
N PHE A 119 -10.56 -3.98 -0.59
CA PHE A 119 -10.93 -5.29 -1.18
C PHE A 119 -11.85 -6.10 -0.26
N THR A 120 -12.47 -7.14 -0.81
CA THR A 120 -13.23 -8.14 -0.05
C THR A 120 -12.65 -9.52 -0.29
N LEU A 121 -12.36 -10.26 0.78
CA LEU A 121 -11.96 -11.66 0.71
C LEU A 121 -13.20 -12.55 0.91
N ALA A 122 -13.60 -13.30 -0.11
CA ALA A 122 -14.70 -14.26 -0.01
C ALA A 122 -14.16 -15.66 0.36
N ALA A 123 -14.83 -16.40 1.24
CA ALA A 123 -14.39 -17.71 1.74
C ALA A 123 -14.32 -18.83 0.69
N GLY A 124 -15.09 -18.70 -0.41
CA GLY A 124 -15.24 -19.81 -1.37
C GLY A 124 -16.08 -20.96 -0.80
N SER A 125 -15.89 -22.16 -1.33
CA SER A 125 -16.59 -23.38 -0.90
C SER A 125 -15.78 -24.24 0.07
N THR A 126 -14.46 -24.03 0.14
CA THR A 126 -13.53 -24.71 1.05
C THR A 126 -13.01 -23.67 2.02
N ASP A 127 -13.26 -23.87 3.31
CA ASP A 127 -12.87 -22.94 4.36
C ASP A 127 -11.36 -22.78 4.44
N PHE A 128 -10.93 -21.61 4.90
CA PHE A 128 -9.52 -21.33 5.15
C PHE A 128 -9.02 -22.05 6.41
N ALA A 129 -7.74 -22.41 6.43
CA ALA A 129 -7.07 -22.90 7.64
C ALA A 129 -6.18 -21.80 8.26
N GLU A 130 -5.98 -21.85 9.58
CA GLU A 130 -5.10 -20.91 10.28
C GLU A 130 -3.65 -21.01 9.77
N GLY A 131 -2.99 -19.86 9.62
CA GLY A 131 -1.58 -19.77 9.26
C GLY A 131 -1.27 -19.91 7.76
N THR A 132 -2.28 -19.93 6.89
CA THR A 132 -2.06 -19.88 5.43
C THR A 132 -1.68 -18.46 5.02
N ALA A 133 -0.55 -18.32 4.32
CA ALA A 133 0.06 -17.03 4.00
C ALA A 133 0.12 -16.85 2.48
N SER A 134 -0.66 -15.91 1.93
CA SER A 134 -0.66 -15.62 0.49
C SER A 134 0.52 -14.73 0.10
N LEU A 135 1.61 -15.29 -0.43
CA LEU A 135 2.75 -14.54 -0.98
C LEU A 135 2.37 -13.88 -2.31
N TRP A 136 2.42 -12.56 -2.39
CA TRP A 136 2.20 -11.81 -3.63
C TRP A 136 3.48 -11.07 -4.01
N PRO A 137 3.93 -11.06 -5.27
CA PRO A 137 4.95 -10.12 -5.79
C PRO A 137 4.47 -8.66 -5.82
#